data_AF-A0A423KLK9-F1
#
_entry.id   AF-A0A423KLK9-F1
#
_cell.length_a   1.000
_cell.length_b   1.000
_cell.length_c   1.000
_cell.angle_alpha   90.00
_cell.angle_beta   90.00
_cell.angle_gamma   90.00
#
_symmetry.space_group_name_H-M   'P 1'
#
loop_
_entity.id
_entity.type
_entity.pdbx_description
1 polymer ?
#
loop_
_entity_poly.entity_id
_entity_poly.type
_entity_poly.pdbx_seq_one_letter_code
_entity_poly.pdbx_strand_id
1 'polypeptide(L)'
;MTDYTDYFDEVIQAHVAIEQWFAHEEDEAALEQLLTRFSPQFSMVSPLGRVLDLEALSVLFRMAGGQKTGFRIELGELRGIALHERGATVSYREKQTDATGLHSDRRSTVVFEKLESGRVVWRHLQETFCPTD
;
A
#
# COMPACT_ATOMS: atom_id res chain seq x y z
N MET A 1 -19.97 0.73 -17.14
CA MET A 1 -19.35 0.55 -15.81
C MET A 1 -18.01 1.25 -15.87
N THR A 2 -17.69 2.11 -14.90
CA THR A 2 -16.36 2.73 -14.82
C THR A 2 -15.33 1.66 -14.52
N ASP A 3 -14.29 1.58 -15.33
CA ASP A 3 -13.25 0.55 -15.21
C ASP A 3 -12.19 0.98 -14.19
N TYR A 4 -12.03 0.18 -13.14
CA TYR A 4 -11.03 0.39 -12.08
C TYR A 4 -9.99 -0.74 -12.04
N THR A 5 -9.99 -1.64 -13.02
CA THR A 5 -9.21 -2.89 -13.00
C THR A 5 -7.72 -2.63 -12.74
N ASP A 6 -7.08 -1.74 -13.52
CA ASP A 6 -5.68 -1.36 -13.33
C ASP A 6 -5.35 -0.87 -11.90
N TYR A 7 -6.28 -0.14 -11.27
CA TYR A 7 -6.06 0.44 -9.94
C TYR A 7 -6.25 -0.59 -8.84
N PHE A 8 -7.20 -1.51 -8.99
CA PHE A 8 -7.37 -2.63 -8.06
C PHE A 8 -6.21 -3.62 -8.18
N ASP A 9 -5.75 -3.89 -9.39
CA ASP A 9 -4.56 -4.71 -9.62
C ASP A 9 -3.33 -4.08 -8.97
N GLU A 10 -3.14 -2.76 -9.08
CA GLU A 10 -2.03 -2.09 -8.40
C GLU A 10 -2.16 -2.14 -6.87
N VAL A 11 -3.37 -2.03 -6.30
CA VAL A 11 -3.58 -2.27 -4.86
C VAL A 11 -3.12 -3.68 -4.48
N ILE A 12 -3.54 -4.70 -5.23
CA ILE A 12 -3.20 -6.10 -4.94
C ILE A 12 -1.69 -6.33 -5.07
N GLN A 13 -1.09 -5.92 -6.19
CA GLN A 13 0.33 -6.16 -6.47
C GLN A 13 1.25 -5.42 -5.51
N ALA A 14 0.89 -4.20 -5.08
CA ALA A 14 1.66 -3.49 -4.06
C ALA A 14 1.65 -4.23 -2.72
N HIS A 15 0.50 -4.73 -2.26
CA HIS A 15 0.42 -5.46 -0.99
C HIS A 15 1.09 -6.82 -1.04
N VAL A 16 1.04 -7.52 -2.19
CA VAL A 16 1.83 -8.75 -2.37
C VAL A 16 3.33 -8.46 -2.23
N ALA A 17 3.82 -7.38 -2.86
CA ALA A 17 5.22 -6.99 -2.74
C ALA A 17 5.59 -6.57 -1.30
N ILE A 18 4.72 -5.83 -0.61
CA ILE A 18 4.92 -5.45 0.80
C ILE A 18 4.92 -6.68 1.71
N GLU A 19 4.01 -7.63 1.49
CA GLU A 19 3.94 -8.88 2.24
C GLU A 19 5.25 -9.67 2.07
N GLN A 20 5.69 -9.88 0.83
CA GLN A 20 6.95 -10.57 0.52
C GLN A 20 8.14 -9.90 1.19
N TRP A 21 8.26 -8.58 1.02
CA TRP A 21 9.34 -7.79 1.60
C TRP A 21 9.40 -7.88 3.13
N PHE A 22 8.25 -7.88 3.82
CA PHE A 22 8.22 -8.00 5.29
C PHE A 22 8.40 -9.42 5.80
N ALA A 23 7.94 -10.44 5.05
CA ALA A 23 7.96 -11.83 5.47
C ALA A 23 9.29 -12.54 5.20
N HIS A 24 10.08 -12.07 4.23
CA HIS A 24 11.28 -12.74 3.74
C HIS A 24 12.49 -11.80 3.70
N GLU A 25 13.68 -12.38 3.86
CA GLU A 25 14.92 -11.68 3.53
C GLU A 25 15.02 -11.57 2.01
N GLU A 26 15.01 -10.35 1.51
CA GLU A 26 15.08 -10.02 0.09
C GLU A 26 16.29 -9.11 -0.15
N ASP A 27 16.72 -8.97 -1.40
CA ASP A 27 17.82 -8.08 -1.75
C ASP A 27 17.37 -6.61 -1.87
N GLU A 28 18.35 -5.70 -1.90
CA GLU A 28 18.07 -4.25 -2.04
C GLU A 28 17.33 -3.94 -3.36
N ALA A 29 17.52 -4.75 -4.41
CA ALA A 29 16.83 -4.55 -5.69
C ALA A 29 15.31 -4.79 -5.56
N ALA A 30 14.88 -5.72 -4.71
CA ALA A 30 13.47 -5.92 -4.39
C ALA A 30 12.86 -4.68 -3.69
N LEU A 31 13.61 -4.06 -2.77
CA LEU A 31 13.19 -2.82 -2.13
C LEU A 31 13.11 -1.66 -3.13
N GLU A 32 14.12 -1.49 -3.97
CA GLU A 32 14.12 -0.47 -5.02
C GLU A 32 12.90 -0.64 -5.93
N GLN A 33 12.62 -1.88 -6.35
CA GLN A 33 11.46 -2.23 -7.16
C GLN A 33 10.13 -1.89 -6.47
N LEU A 34 10.00 -2.20 -5.17
CA LEU A 34 8.83 -1.82 -4.35
C LEU A 34 8.68 -0.29 -4.30
N LEU A 35 9.76 0.43 -4.04
CA LEU A 35 9.74 1.89 -3.95
C LEU A 35 9.38 2.58 -5.26
N THR A 36 9.67 1.96 -6.41
CA THR A 36 9.27 2.56 -7.69
C THR A 36 7.76 2.77 -7.80
N ARG A 37 6.92 2.01 -7.08
CA ARG A 37 5.45 2.10 -7.13
C ARG A 37 4.91 3.43 -6.64
N PHE A 38 5.70 4.17 -5.88
CA PHE A 38 5.30 5.43 -5.27
C PHE A 38 5.75 6.62 -6.13
N SER A 39 4.86 7.61 -6.27
CA SER A 39 5.21 8.88 -6.90
C SER A 39 6.34 9.57 -6.12
N PRO A 40 7.26 10.30 -6.76
CA PRO A 40 8.23 11.15 -6.07
C PRO A 40 7.57 12.18 -5.13
N GLN A 41 6.30 12.51 -5.37
CA GLN A 41 5.53 13.42 -4.52
C GLN A 41 4.67 12.69 -3.48
N PHE A 42 4.83 11.37 -3.32
CA PHE A 42 4.01 10.55 -2.44
C PHE A 42 3.93 11.10 -1.01
N SER A 43 2.75 10.98 -0.42
CA SER A 43 2.54 11.21 0.99
C SER A 43 1.55 10.20 1.56
N MET A 44 1.63 9.93 2.85
CA MET A 44 0.61 9.18 3.55
C MET A 44 0.35 9.65 4.97
N VAL A 45 -0.85 9.33 5.45
CA VAL A 45 -1.23 9.40 6.86
C VAL A 45 -1.45 7.98 7.36
N SER A 46 -0.61 7.53 8.29
CA SER A 46 -0.73 6.21 8.89
C SER A 46 -1.97 6.10 9.80
N PRO A 47 -2.37 4.90 10.24
CA PRO A 47 -3.52 4.74 11.12
C PRO A 47 -3.39 5.48 12.46
N LEU A 48 -2.16 5.77 12.89
CA LEU A 48 -1.85 6.54 14.10
C LEU A 48 -1.73 8.06 13.84
N GLY A 49 -2.09 8.52 12.65
CA GLY A 49 -2.04 9.94 12.27
C GLY A 49 -0.64 10.46 11.94
N ARG A 50 0.38 9.59 11.83
CA ARG A 50 1.73 10.01 11.44
C ARG A 50 1.75 10.30 9.94
N VAL A 51 2.27 11.46 9.58
CA VAL A 51 2.53 11.82 8.18
C VAL A 51 3.89 11.27 7.76
N LEU A 52 3.93 10.61 6.60
CA LEU A 52 5.14 10.11 5.96
C LEU A 52 5.18 10.61 4.51
N ASP A 53 6.33 11.05 4.05
CA ASP A 53 6.63 11.22 2.63
C ASP A 53 7.33 9.97 2.08
N LEU A 54 7.78 10.01 0.82
CA LEU A 54 8.49 8.90 0.20
C LEU A 54 9.79 8.53 0.92
N GLU A 55 10.55 9.52 1.41
CA GLU A 55 11.82 9.26 2.10
C GLU A 55 11.57 8.54 3.42
N ALA A 56 10.63 9.04 4.23
CA ALA A 56 10.26 8.43 5.50
C ALA A 56 9.66 7.02 5.32
N LEU A 57 8.86 6.81 4.25
CA LEU A 57 8.36 5.48 3.89
C LEU A 57 9.50 4.54 3.50
N SER A 58 10.48 5.02 2.74
CA SER A 58 11.65 4.22 2.33
C SER A 58 12.49 3.76 3.52
N VAL A 59 12.68 4.62 4.52
CA VAL A 59 13.34 4.25 5.78
C VAL A 59 12.53 3.19 6.51
N LEU A 60 11.20 3.32 6.57
CA LEU A 60 10.32 2.33 7.20
C LEU A 60 10.47 0.95 6.52
N PHE A 61 10.43 0.90 5.20
CA PHE A 61 10.61 -0.37 4.49
C PHE A 61 11.98 -0.99 4.76
N ARG A 62 13.06 -0.21 4.71
CA ARG A 62 14.41 -0.71 5.05
C ARG A 62 14.49 -1.33 6.45
N MET A 63 13.84 -0.70 7.43
CA MET A 63 13.84 -1.20 8.81
C MET A 63 12.99 -2.46 9.01
N ALA A 64 11.99 -2.68 8.17
CA ALA A 64 11.01 -3.74 8.34
C ALA A 64 11.24 -4.98 7.45
N GLY A 65 12.19 -4.92 6.49
CA GLY A 65 12.51 -6.03 5.60
C GLY A 65 12.89 -7.31 6.33
N GLY A 66 12.22 -8.42 6.02
CA GLY A 66 12.42 -9.73 6.65
C GLY A 66 12.13 -9.82 8.15
N GLN A 67 11.60 -8.75 8.78
CA GLN A 67 11.43 -8.71 10.24
C GLN A 67 10.12 -9.33 10.73
N LYS A 68 9.16 -9.64 9.84
CA LYS A 68 7.83 -10.10 10.24
C LYS A 68 7.55 -11.53 9.78
N THR A 69 8.02 -12.49 10.58
CA THR A 69 7.78 -13.91 10.30
C THR A 69 6.29 -14.23 10.19
N GLY A 70 5.90 -14.91 9.11
CA GLY A 70 4.52 -15.32 8.88
C GLY A 70 3.56 -14.15 8.58
N PHE A 71 4.09 -12.97 8.24
CA PHE A 71 3.28 -11.81 7.90
C PHE A 71 2.41 -12.08 6.67
N ARG A 72 1.13 -11.71 6.78
CA ARG A 72 0.10 -11.87 5.75
C ARG A 72 -0.77 -10.64 5.68
N ILE A 73 -1.21 -10.32 4.46
CA ILE A 73 -2.15 -9.26 4.13
C ILE A 73 -3.35 -9.87 3.40
N GLU A 74 -4.54 -9.69 3.96
CA GLU A 74 -5.81 -9.99 3.29
C GLU A 74 -6.47 -8.68 2.86
N LEU A 75 -6.71 -8.54 1.56
CA LEU A 75 -7.42 -7.40 0.98
C LEU A 75 -8.88 -7.74 0.76
N GLY A 76 -9.75 -6.77 1.04
CA GLY A 76 -11.18 -6.87 0.80
C GLY A 76 -11.82 -5.52 0.55
N GLU A 77 -13.12 -5.52 0.27
CA GLU A 77 -13.93 -4.30 0.12
C GLU A 77 -13.34 -3.26 -0.87
N LEU A 78 -12.70 -3.74 -1.94
CA LEU A 78 -12.17 -2.89 -3.02
C LEU A 78 -13.31 -2.09 -3.65
N ARG A 79 -13.16 -0.76 -3.69
CA ARG A 79 -14.18 0.15 -4.20
C ARG A 79 -13.56 1.35 -4.92
N GLY A 80 -14.02 1.62 -6.14
CA GLY A 80 -13.72 2.86 -6.84
C GLY A 80 -14.54 4.02 -6.27
N ILE A 81 -13.89 5.15 -6.01
CA ILE A 81 -14.52 6.37 -5.49
C ILE A 81 -14.67 7.41 -6.60
N ALA A 82 -13.58 7.68 -7.32
CA ALA A 82 -13.56 8.64 -8.42
C ALA A 82 -12.54 8.22 -9.48
N LEU A 83 -12.91 8.37 -10.75
CA LEU A 83 -12.00 8.24 -11.88
C LEU A 83 -11.78 9.61 -12.50
N HIS A 84 -10.54 9.95 -12.83
CA HIS A 84 -10.18 11.20 -13.49
C HIS A 84 -9.14 10.94 -14.58
N GLU A 85 -8.92 11.93 -15.44
CA GLU A 85 -8.02 11.81 -16.60
C GLU A 85 -6.63 11.29 -16.22
N ARG A 86 -6.12 11.73 -15.07
CA ARG A 86 -4.77 11.39 -14.58
C ARG A 86 -4.73 10.35 -13.45
N GLY A 87 -5.75 9.51 -13.28
CA GLY A 87 -5.73 8.49 -12.24
C GLY A 87 -7.08 8.15 -11.62
N ALA A 88 -7.06 7.65 -10.39
CA ALA A 88 -8.26 7.30 -9.66
C ALA A 88 -8.09 7.47 -8.15
N THR A 89 -9.20 7.64 -7.45
CA THR A 89 -9.29 7.43 -6.01
C THR A 89 -10.04 6.15 -5.74
N VAL A 90 -9.46 5.28 -4.90
CA VAL A 90 -10.07 4.01 -4.49
C VAL A 90 -9.99 3.84 -2.98
N SER A 91 -10.83 2.98 -2.44
CA SER A 91 -10.73 2.50 -1.07
C SER A 91 -10.65 0.98 -1.03
N TYR A 92 -10.01 0.47 0.02
CA TYR A 92 -10.00 -0.96 0.35
C TYR A 92 -9.95 -1.15 1.86
N ARG A 93 -10.21 -2.39 2.29
CA ARG A 93 -9.95 -2.86 3.65
C ARG A 93 -8.78 -3.82 3.61
N GLU A 94 -7.93 -3.72 4.61
CA GLU A 94 -6.73 -4.53 4.76
C GLU A 94 -6.70 -5.14 6.16
N LYS A 95 -6.49 -6.45 6.22
CA LYS A 95 -6.21 -7.15 7.47
C LYS A 95 -4.79 -7.69 7.43
N GLN A 96 -4.02 -7.39 8.47
CA GLN A 96 -2.66 -7.90 8.63
C GLN A 96 -2.59 -8.88 9.78
N THR A 97 -1.89 -9.99 9.57
CA THR A 97 -1.60 -10.97 10.62
C THR A 97 -0.13 -11.38 10.59
N ASP A 98 0.44 -11.83 11.71
CA ASP A 98 1.78 -12.46 11.73
C ASP A 98 1.90 -13.62 12.75
N ALA A 99 3.06 -14.28 12.78
CA ALA A 99 3.32 -15.40 13.67
C ALA A 99 3.48 -15.03 15.15
N THR A 100 3.57 -13.74 15.48
CA THR A 100 3.65 -13.24 16.87
C THR A 100 2.27 -13.06 17.50
N GLY A 101 1.21 -13.20 16.72
CA GLY A 101 -0.17 -12.94 17.13
C GLY A 101 -0.63 -11.50 16.83
N LEU A 102 0.10 -10.75 16.00
CA LEU A 102 -0.43 -9.50 15.46
C LEU A 102 -1.71 -9.77 14.69
N HIS A 103 -2.75 -8.99 14.99
CA HIS A 103 -3.95 -8.88 14.18
C HIS A 103 -4.30 -7.40 14.10
N SER A 104 -4.27 -6.84 12.88
CA SER A 104 -4.72 -5.45 12.66
C SER A 104 -5.67 -5.40 11.49
N ASP A 105 -6.63 -4.49 11.57
CA ASP A 105 -7.64 -4.27 10.54
C ASP A 105 -7.74 -2.77 10.29
N ARG A 106 -7.69 -2.37 9.02
CA ARG A 106 -7.71 -0.96 8.63
C ARG A 106 -8.48 -0.75 7.33
N ARG A 107 -9.02 0.46 7.21
CA ARG A 107 -9.56 0.99 5.97
C ARG A 107 -8.59 1.99 5.39
N SER A 108 -8.44 1.94 4.08
CA SER A 108 -7.49 2.76 3.34
C SER A 108 -8.21 3.51 2.23
N THR A 109 -7.83 4.77 2.02
CA THR A 109 -8.17 5.54 0.82
C THR A 109 -6.88 5.90 0.11
N VAL A 110 -6.82 5.58 -1.18
CA VAL A 110 -5.66 5.83 -2.03
C VAL A 110 -6.04 6.78 -3.14
N VAL A 111 -5.15 7.73 -3.40
CA VAL A 111 -5.14 8.50 -4.63
C VAL A 111 -4.01 7.96 -5.49
N PHE A 112 -4.36 7.48 -6.68
CA PHE A 112 -3.44 7.06 -7.72
C PHE A 112 -3.23 8.19 -8.72
N GLU A 113 -1.99 8.29 -9.19
CA GLU A 113 -1.61 9.06 -10.38
C GLU A 113 -1.31 8.08 -11.52
N LYS A 114 -1.86 8.34 -12.70
CA LYS A 114 -1.49 7.67 -13.95
C LYS A 114 -0.51 8.58 -14.68
N LEU A 115 0.73 8.12 -14.83
CA LEU A 115 1.80 8.83 -15.53
C LEU A 115 1.53 8.86 -17.04
N GLU A 116 2.22 9.74 -17.78
CA GLU A 116 2.13 9.81 -19.24
C GLU A 116 2.48 8.48 -19.93
N SER A 117 3.34 7.67 -19.29
CA SER A 117 3.66 6.31 -19.75
C SER A 117 2.52 5.30 -19.60
N GLY A 118 1.39 5.69 -19.01
CA GLY A 118 0.25 4.83 -18.67
C GLY A 118 0.39 4.08 -17.35
N ARG A 119 1.57 4.15 -16.71
CA ARG A 119 1.85 3.50 -15.44
C ARG A 119 1.09 4.16 -14.28
N VAL A 120 0.47 3.34 -13.44
CA VAL A 120 -0.19 3.75 -12.20
C VAL A 120 0.83 3.81 -11.06
N VAL A 121 0.84 4.90 -10.29
CA VAL A 121 1.69 5.09 -9.12
C VAL A 121 0.90 5.66 -7.95
N TRP A 122 1.31 5.29 -6.74
CA TRP A 122 0.72 5.76 -5.49
C TRP A 122 1.06 7.24 -5.28
N ARG A 123 0.04 8.11 -5.24
CA ARG A 123 0.21 9.55 -5.04
C ARG A 123 -0.08 9.97 -3.59
N HIS A 124 -1.10 9.36 -2.99
CA HIS A 124 -1.43 9.56 -1.59
C HIS A 124 -2.08 8.31 -1.00
N LEU A 125 -1.87 8.06 0.29
CA LEU A 125 -2.54 7.00 1.05
C LEU A 125 -2.95 7.54 2.43
N GLN A 126 -4.17 7.27 2.85
CA GLN A 126 -4.59 7.50 4.23
C GLN A 126 -5.25 6.24 4.77
N GLU A 127 -4.82 5.85 5.96
CA GLU A 127 -5.31 4.66 6.65
C GLU A 127 -6.04 5.02 7.94
N THR A 128 -6.95 4.16 8.38
CA THR A 128 -7.66 4.29 9.66
C THR A 128 -7.91 2.90 10.22
N PHE A 129 -7.55 2.66 11.49
CA PHE A 129 -7.85 1.39 12.13
C PHE A 129 -9.36 1.16 12.22
N CYS A 130 -9.78 -0.06 11.94
CA CYS A 130 -11.11 -0.52 12.30
C CYS A 130 -11.16 -0.79 13.82
N PRO A 131 -12.31 -0.57 14.48
CA PRO A 131 -12.50 -1.00 15.84
C PRO A 131 -12.22 -2.50 15.98
N THR A 132 -11.57 -2.90 17.07
CA THR A 132 -11.62 -4.29 17.53
C THR A 132 -13.01 -4.54 18.12
N ASP A 133 -13.71 -5.56 17.63
CA ASP A 133 -14.96 -6.04 18.24
C ASP A 133 -14.76 -6.51 19.69
#